data_AF-A0A453NWG2-F1
#
_entry.id   AF-A0A453NWG2-F1
#
_cell.length_a   1.000
_cell.length_b   1.000
_cell.length_c   1.000
_cell.angle_alpha   90.00
_cell.angle_beta   90.00
_cell.angle_gamma   90.00
#
_symmetry.space_group_name_H-M   'P 1'
#
loop_
_entity.id
_entity.type
_entity.pdbx_description
1 polymer ?
#
loop_
_entity_poly.entity_id
_entity_poly.type
_entity_poly.pdbx_seq_one_letter_code
_entity_poly.pdbx_strand_id
1 'polypeptide(L)' 'QLETNSDILVQKANMALNKYKMNIVVANLLATYKDQVIIVTNGARNTVRTRNSDDDLEEQIIKLLAQKHSKYIC' A
#
# COMPACT_ATOMS: atom_id res chain seq x y z
N GLN A 1 -8.92 -1.93 11.73
CA GLN A 1 -9.61 -3.05 11.04
C GLN A 1 -9.24 -2.96 9.57
N LEU A 2 -8.83 -4.08 8.95
CA LEU A 2 -8.55 -4.11 7.51
C LEU A 2 -9.85 -4.07 6.71
N GLU A 3 -9.78 -3.59 5.47
CA GLU A 3 -10.95 -3.48 4.62
C GLU A 3 -11.33 -4.84 4.04
N THR A 4 -12.63 -5.11 3.88
CA THR A 4 -13.14 -6.37 3.32
C THR A 4 -13.72 -6.22 1.92
N ASN A 5 -13.97 -4.99 1.47
CA ASN A 5 -14.50 -4.71 0.15
C ASN A 5 -13.43 -4.04 -0.75
N SER A 6 -13.11 -4.69 -1.87
CA SER A 6 -12.12 -4.21 -2.85
C SER A 6 -12.49 -2.89 -3.51
N ASP A 7 -13.79 -2.66 -3.74
CA ASP A 7 -14.30 -1.49 -4.47
C ASP A 7 -14.08 -0.20 -3.68
N ILE A 8 -14.12 -0.29 -2.33
CA ILE A 8 -13.95 0.86 -1.44
C ILE A 8 -12.54 0.99 -0.87
N LEU A 9 -11.72 -0.07 -0.92
CA LEU A 9 -10.36 -0.09 -0.37
C LEU A 9 -9.53 1.10 -0.86
N VAL A 10 -9.52 1.31 -2.18
CA VAL A 10 -8.74 2.38 -2.79
C VAL A 10 -9.36 3.75 -2.53
N GLN A 11 -10.69 3.85 -2.48
CA GLN A 11 -11.37 5.10 -2.15
C GLN A 11 -11.02 5.55 -0.73
N LYS A 12 -11.06 4.64 0.24
CA LYS A 12 -10.67 4.93 1.63
C LYS A 12 -9.20 5.30 1.76
N ALA A 13 -8.32 4.65 1.01
CA ALA A 13 -6.91 5.00 0.95
C ALA A 13 -6.69 6.44 0.44
N ASN A 14 -7.38 6.84 -0.65
CA ASN A 14 -7.33 8.21 -1.16
C ASN A 14 -7.92 9.22 -0.16
N MET A 15 -9.03 8.88 0.49
CA MET A 15 -9.60 9.73 1.54
C MET A 15 -8.62 9.93 2.70
N ALA A 16 -7.94 8.88 3.14
CA ALA A 16 -6.94 8.96 4.20
C ALA A 16 -5.75 9.85 3.81
N LEU A 17 -5.22 9.70 2.58
CA LEU A 17 -4.17 10.58 2.05
C LEU A 17 -4.59 12.06 2.15
N ASN A 18 -5.80 12.37 1.66
CA ASN A 18 -6.29 13.74 1.58
C ASN A 18 -6.65 14.34 2.94
N LYS A 19 -7.27 13.55 3.81
CA LYS A 19 -7.74 13.94 5.14
C LYS A 19 -6.56 14.18 6.09
N TYR A 20 -5.58 13.30 6.07
CA TYR A 20 -4.46 13.33 7.01
C TYR A 20 -3.18 13.93 6.41
N LYS A 21 -3.23 14.39 5.16
CA LYS A 21 -2.07 14.94 4.43
C LYS A 21 -0.86 13.99 4.45
N MET A 22 -1.15 12.69 4.35
CA MET A 22 -0.12 11.64 4.34
C MET A 22 0.50 11.54 2.95
N ASN A 23 1.78 11.16 2.90
CA ASN A 23 2.48 10.93 1.63
C ASN A 23 2.12 9.58 1.00
N ILE A 24 1.85 8.57 1.83
CA ILE A 24 1.64 7.18 1.42
C ILE A 24 0.60 6.52 2.34
N VAL A 25 -0.27 5.69 1.76
CA VAL A 25 -1.14 4.76 2.48
C VAL A 25 -0.93 3.35 1.92
N VAL A 26 -0.69 2.38 2.81
CA VAL A 26 -0.64 0.95 2.47
C VAL A 26 -2.02 0.36 2.74
N ALA A 27 -2.68 -0.12 1.70
CA ALA A 27 -4.07 -0.56 1.72
C ALA A 27 -4.14 -2.07 1.47
N ASN A 28 -4.60 -2.81 2.47
CA ASN A 28 -4.70 -4.27 2.44
C ASN A 28 -6.16 -4.70 2.46
N LEU A 29 -6.51 -5.61 1.56
CA LEU A 29 -7.79 -6.32 1.61
C LEU A 29 -7.65 -7.51 2.57
N LEU A 30 -8.60 -7.70 3.48
CA LEU A 30 -8.56 -8.79 4.46
C LEU A 30 -8.47 -10.17 3.79
N ALA A 31 -9.09 -10.36 2.63
CA ALA A 31 -9.05 -11.63 1.90
C ALA A 31 -7.66 -11.97 1.32
N THR A 32 -6.80 -10.96 1.09
CA THR A 32 -5.52 -11.12 0.38
C THR A 32 -4.37 -10.46 1.12
N TYR A 33 -4.51 -10.14 2.41
CA TYR A 33 -3.56 -9.30 3.14
C TYR A 33 -2.15 -9.90 3.25
N LYS A 34 -2.04 -11.23 3.09
CA LYS A 34 -0.77 -11.97 3.08
C LYS A 34 -0.12 -12.05 1.70
N ASP A 35 -0.89 -11.82 0.64
CA ASP A 35 -0.45 -12.05 -0.73
C ASP A 35 -0.30 -10.75 -1.52
N GLN A 36 -1.08 -9.72 -1.16
CA GLN A 36 -1.21 -8.51 -1.94
C GLN A 36 -1.53 -7.28 -1.08
N VAL A 37 -0.84 -6.19 -1.40
CA VAL A 37 -1.15 -4.86 -0.90
C VAL A 37 -1.21 -3.83 -2.03
N ILE A 38 -1.97 -2.77 -1.82
CA ILE A 38 -2.03 -1.62 -2.71
C ILE A 38 -1.43 -0.42 -2.01
N ILE A 39 -0.36 0.12 -2.56
CA ILE A 39 0.30 1.31 -2.06
C ILE A 39 -0.24 2.51 -2.85
N VAL A 40 -0.89 3.43 -2.13
CA VAL A 40 -1.53 4.61 -2.69
C VAL A 40 -0.71 5.84 -2.27
N THR A 41 -0.35 6.66 -3.24
CA THR A 41 0.32 7.95 -3.03
C THR A 41 -0.47 9.06 -3.73
N ASN A 42 -0.13 10.32 -3.47
CA ASN A 42 -0.75 11.43 -4.21
C ASN A 42 -0.40 11.32 -5.71
N GLY A 43 -1.40 10.99 -6.54
CA GLY A 43 -1.26 10.86 -8.00
C GLY A 43 -0.79 9.50 -8.53
N ALA A 44 -0.54 8.49 -7.69
CA ALA A 44 -0.15 7.16 -8.17
C ALA A 44 -0.61 6.02 -7.26
N ARG A 45 -0.69 4.81 -7.85
CA ARG A 45 -1.03 3.56 -7.15
C ARG A 45 -0.07 2.48 -7.62
N ASN A 46 0.45 1.70 -6.70
CA ASN A 46 1.34 0.57 -6.98
C ASN A 46 0.79 -0.67 -6.29
N THR A 47 0.68 -1.77 -7.00
CA THR A 47 0.26 -3.06 -6.44
C THR A 47 1.50 -3.90 -6.19
N VAL A 48 1.68 -4.35 -4.95
CA VAL A 48 2.72 -5.31 -4.57
C VAL A 48 2.02 -6.64 -4.32
N ARG A 49 2.52 -7.71 -4.94
CA ARG A 49 1.96 -9.05 -4.83
C ARG A 49 3.09 -10.06 -4.72
N THR A 50 2.97 -11.02 -3.81
CA THR A 50 3.87 -12.18 -3.74
C THR A 50 3.65 -13.05 -4.98
N ARG A 51 4.73 -13.50 -5.62
CA ARG A 51 4.64 -14.39 -6.78
C ARG A 51 4.69 -15.85 -6.35
N ASN A 52 5.47 -16.14 -5.29
CA ASN A 52 5.64 -17.47 -4.73
C ASN A 52 5.43 -17.46 -3.20
N SER A 53 5.28 -18.65 -2.59
CA SER A 53 5.13 -18.82 -1.13
C SER A 53 6.34 -18.36 -0.32
N ASP A 54 7.51 -18.28 -0.96
CA ASP A 54 8.78 -17.89 -0.32
C ASP A 54 9.04 -16.37 -0.41
N ASP A 55 8.22 -15.63 -1.15
CA ASP A 55 8.35 -14.18 -1.27
C ASP A 55 7.82 -13.49 0.00
N ASP A 56 8.69 -12.83 0.75
CA ASP A 56 8.28 -12.01 1.88
C ASP A 56 7.65 -10.69 1.38
N LEU A 57 6.34 -10.57 1.57
CA LEU A 57 5.58 -9.38 1.20
C LEU A 57 6.03 -8.15 2.00
N GLU A 58 6.37 -8.32 3.28
CA GLU A 58 6.79 -7.23 4.15
C GLU A 58 8.14 -6.67 3.69
N GLU A 59 9.07 -7.54 3.28
CA GLU A 59 10.36 -7.11 2.73
C GLU A 59 10.19 -6.24 1.47
N GLN A 60 9.28 -6.64 0.57
CA GLN A 60 8.96 -5.85 -0.63
C GLN A 60 8.34 -4.50 -0.30
N ILE A 61 7.43 -4.46 0.68
CA ILE A 61 6.81 -3.22 1.15
C ILE A 61 7.87 -2.29 1.75
N ILE A 62 8.72 -2.80 2.63
CA ILE A 62 9.78 -2.03 3.30
C ILE A 62 10.72 -1.42 2.27
N LYS A 63 11.19 -2.22 1.29
CA LYS A 63 12.06 -1.73 0.20
C LYS A 63 11.41 -0.59 -0.57
N LEU A 64 10.13 -0.72 -0.94
CA LEU A 64 9.43 0.32 -1.69
C LEU A 64 9.22 1.59 -0.87
N LEU A 65 8.83 1.46 0.40
CA LEU A 65 8.65 2.60 1.30
C LEU A 65 9.97 3.32 1.56
N ALA A 66 11.06 2.59 1.78
CA ALA A 66 12.39 3.17 1.95
C ALA A 66 12.79 4.00 0.71
N GLN A 67 12.63 3.46 -0.50
CA GLN A 67 12.91 4.20 -1.74
C GLN A 67 12.06 5.47 -1.89
N LYS A 68 10.76 5.39 -1.57
CA LYS A 68 9.87 6.56 -1.62
C LYS A 68 10.24 7.61 -0.57
N HIS A 69 10.64 7.17 0.61
CA HIS A 69 11.09 8.03 1.70
C HIS A 69 12.39 8.75 1.34
N SER A 70 13.38 8.04 0.77
CA SER A 70 14.61 8.66 0.26
C SER A 70 14.32 9.74 -0.78
N LYS A 71 13.43 9.48 -1.75
CA LYS A 71 13.01 10.46 -2.77
C LYS A 71 12.25 11.68 -2.21
N TYR A 72 11.67 11.56 -1.02
CA TYR A 72 10.95 12.67 -0.39
C TYR A 72 11.91 13.57 0.40
N ILE A 73 12.99 13.01 0.93
CA ILE A 73 14.00 13.74 1.71
C ILE A 73 15.03 14.44 0.80
N CYS A 74 15.37 13.82 -0.32
CA CYS A 74 16.28 14.37 -1.33
C CYS A 74 15.58 15.37 -2.26
#